data_AF-A0A7W3TBS3-F1
#
_entry.id   AF-A0A7W3TBS3-F1
#
_cell.length_a   1.000
_cell.length_b   1.000
_cell.length_c   1.000
_cell.angle_alpha   90.00
_cell.angle_beta   90.00
_cell.angle_gamma   90.00
#
_symmetry.space_group_name_H-M   'P 1'
#
loop_
_entity.id
_entity.type
_entity.pdbx_description
1 polymer ?
#
loop_
_entity_poly.entity_id
_entity_poly.type
_entity_poly.pdbx_seq_one_letter_code
_entity_poly.pdbx_strand_id
1 'polypeptide(L)' 'MIFPTWQKSSFSTNGAECLEMRHSSTFIQLRESESPENILAADPKRVHALIHHLKNSAGEQE' A
#
# COMPACT_ATOMS: atom_id res chain seq x y z
N MET A 1 -2.68 -14.64 18.99
CA MET A 1 -2.75 -14.57 17.53
C MET A 1 -2.47 -13.14 17.12
N ILE A 2 -1.32 -12.87 16.51
CA ILE A 2 -1.00 -11.54 16.00
C ILE A 2 -1.55 -11.51 14.58
N PHE A 3 -2.75 -10.96 14.40
CA PHE A 3 -3.17 -10.58 13.06
C PHE A 3 -2.24 -9.45 12.61
N PRO A 4 -1.72 -9.48 11.38
CA PRO A 4 -0.82 -8.43 10.94
C PRO A 4 -1.55 -7.09 11.03
N THR A 5 -1.02 -6.18 11.84
CA THR A 5 -1.57 -4.83 12.01
C THR A 5 -1.36 -4.05 10.71
N TRP A 6 -2.36 -3.28 10.29
CA TRP A 6 -2.21 -2.34 9.18
C TRP A 6 -0.97 -1.46 9.40
N GLN A 7 -0.10 -1.39 8.39
CA GLN A 7 1.11 -0.57 8.40
C GLN A 7 0.84 0.66 7.56
N LYS A 8 0.78 1.82 8.22
CA LYS A 8 0.67 3.12 7.56
C LYS A 8 2.01 3.53 6.97
N SER A 9 2.00 4.11 5.77
CA SER A 9 3.22 4.62 5.13
C SER A 9 3.86 5.72 5.98
N SER A 10 5.20 5.72 6.09
CA SER A 10 5.94 6.81 6.74
C SER A 10 5.88 8.14 5.99
N PHE A 11 5.40 8.13 4.73
CA PHE A 11 5.18 9.34 3.93
C PHE A 11 3.78 9.94 4.15
N SER A 12 2.93 9.27 4.93
CA SER A 12 1.61 9.77 5.25
C SER A 12 1.67 10.95 6.23
N THR A 13 0.99 12.05 5.90
CA THR A 13 0.90 13.24 6.75
C THR A 13 -0.56 13.50 7.16
N ASN A 14 -0.79 14.41 8.11
CA ASN A 14 -2.17 14.80 8.45
C ASN A 14 -2.82 15.51 7.26
N GLY A 15 -3.80 14.85 6.64
CA GLY A 15 -4.62 15.42 5.57
C GLY A 15 -4.20 15.08 4.14
N ALA A 16 -3.29 14.12 3.93
CA ALA A 16 -2.94 13.68 2.57
C ALA A 16 -2.71 12.15 2.47
N GLU A 17 -3.35 11.53 1.47
CA GLU A 17 -2.97 10.29 0.75
C GLU A 17 -2.36 9.19 1.63
N CYS A 18 -3.06 8.86 2.72
CA CYS A 18 -2.53 7.94 3.71
C CYS A 18 -2.75 6.47 3.30
N LEU A 19 -1.85 5.91 2.49
CA LEU A 19 -1.88 4.50 2.13
C LEU A 19 -1.48 3.60 3.33
N GLU A 20 -2.28 2.57 3.58
CA GLU A 20 -2.00 1.52 4.55
C GLU A 20 -1.91 0.15 3.87
N MET A 21 -1.00 -0.68 4.36
CA MET A 21 -0.77 -2.02 3.82
C MET A 21 -0.79 -3.10 4.90
N ARG A 22 -1.25 -4.29 4.54
CA ARG A 22 -1.22 -5.47 5.40
C ARG A 22 -0.92 -6.70 4.56
N HIS A 23 -0.03 -7.58 5.05
CA HIS A 23 0.13 -8.89 4.45
C HIS A 23 -0.91 -9.87 5.02
N SER A 24 -1.34 -10.81 4.21
CA SER A 24 -2.06 -12.02 4.60
C SER A 24 -1.22 -13.23 4.18
N SER A 25 -1.71 -14.45 4.40
CA SER A 25 -1.03 -15.67 3.97
C SER A 25 -0.85 -15.76 2.45
N THR A 26 -1.75 -15.15 1.68
CA THR A 26 -1.81 -15.29 0.21
C THR A 26 -1.86 -13.97 -0.55
N PHE A 27 -2.16 -12.85 0.12
CA PHE A 27 -2.37 -11.55 -0.52
C PHE A 27 -1.69 -10.44 0.26
N ILE A 28 -1.47 -9.33 -0.41
CA ILE A 28 -1.22 -8.02 0.19
C ILE A 28 -2.50 -7.21 0.02
N GLN A 29 -2.98 -6.67 1.13
CA GLN A 29 -4.13 -5.78 1.17
C GLN A 29 -3.65 -4.34 1.26
N LEU A 30 -4.25 -3.48 0.46
CA LEU A 30 -4.01 -2.05 0.42
C LEU A 30 -5.33 -1.33 0.68
N ARG A 31 -5.27 -0.22 1.39
CA ARG A 31 -6.41 0.69 1.56
C ARG A 31 -5.92 2.10 1.81
N GLU A 32 -6.80 3.06 1.61
CA GLU A 32 -6.59 4.45 2.02
C GLU A 32 -7.13 4.65 3.43
N SER A 33 -6.44 5.46 4.25
CA SER A 33 -6.88 5.72 5.62
C SER A 33 -8.20 6.49 5.67
N GLU A 34 -8.51 7.29 4.64
CA GLU A 34 -9.77 8.04 4.55
C GLU A 34 -10.96 7.17 4.13
N SER A 35 -10.70 6.03 3.51
CA SER A 35 -11.70 5.06 3.07
C SER A 35 -11.33 3.65 3.57
N PRO A 36 -11.34 3.40 4.89
CA PRO A 36 -10.80 2.18 5.50
C PRO A 36 -11.54 0.90 5.10
N GLU A 37 -12.75 1.02 4.57
CA GLU A 37 -13.58 -0.07 4.02
C GLU A 37 -13.18 -0.49 2.61
N ASN A 38 -12.52 0.37 1.83
CA ASN A 38 -12.14 0.09 0.45
C ASN A 38 -10.81 -0.66 0.40
N ILE A 39 -10.87 -1.99 0.52
CA ILE A 39 -9.69 -2.85 0.59
C ILE A 39 -9.43 -3.51 -0.77
N LEU A 40 -8.31 -3.15 -1.39
CA LEU A 40 -7.77 -3.83 -2.55
C LEU A 40 -6.90 -5.00 -2.11
N ALA A 41 -7.22 -6.22 -2.54
CA ALA A 41 -6.37 -7.39 -2.36
C ALA A 41 -5.60 -7.71 -3.64
N ALA A 42 -4.28 -7.79 -3.55
CA ALA A 42 -3.39 -8.08 -4.67
C ALA A 42 -2.41 -9.21 -4.31
N ASP A 43 -2.05 -10.01 -5.31
CA ASP A 43 -0.95 -10.97 -5.18
C ASP A 43 0.40 -10.23 -4.98
N PRO A 44 1.33 -10.77 -4.17
CA PRO A 44 2.63 -10.14 -3.93
C PRO A 44 3.41 -9.75 -5.21
N LYS A 45 3.30 -10.52 -6.30
CA LYS A 45 3.97 -10.19 -7.58
C LYS A 45 3.38 -8.94 -8.22
N ARG A 46 2.06 -8.74 -8.11
CA ARG A 46 1.39 -7.54 -8.64
C ARG A 46 1.79 -6.29 -7.86
N VAL A 47 1.88 -6.39 -6.54
CA VAL A 47 2.35 -5.28 -5.69
C VAL A 47 3.82 -4.97 -5.99
N HIS A 48 4.66 -5.99 -6.14
CA HIS A 48 6.06 -5.80 -6.53
C HIS A 48 6.19 -5.08 -7.89
N ALA A 49 5.44 -5.53 -8.89
CA ALA A 49 5.43 -4.91 -10.21
C ALA A 49 4.95 -3.45 -10.16
N LEU A 50 3.91 -3.15 -9.38
CA LEU A 50 3.43 -1.79 -9.17
C LEU A 50 4.50 -0.89 -8.54
N ILE A 51 5.14 -1.34 -7.45
CA ILE A 51 6.20 -0.56 -6.79
C ILE A 51 7.38 -0.32 -7.75
N HIS A 52 7.78 -1.35 -8.50
CA HIS A 52 8.86 -1.22 -9.47
C HIS A 52 8.49 -0.22 -10.58
N HIS A 53 7.27 -0.29 -11.10
CA HIS A 53 6.78 0.67 -12.10
C HIS A 53 6.80 2.10 -11.55
N LEU A 54 6.23 2.33 -10.36
CA LEU A 54 6.15 3.65 -9.73
C LEU A 54 7.54 4.24 -9.45
N LYS A 55 8.50 3.43 -9.01
CA LYS A 55 9.88 3.88 -8.76
C LYS A 55 10.60 4.26 -10.05
N ASN A 56 10.32 3.56 -11.15
CA ASN A 56 10.93 3.84 -12.43
C ASN A 56 10.23 4.99 -13.16
N SER A 57 8.94 5.22 -12.94
CA SER A 57 8.21 6.37 -13.48
C SER A 57 8.43 7.65 -12.66
N ALA A 58 8.77 7.53 -11.38
CA ALA A 58 9.14 8.68 -10.53
C ALA A 58 10.51 9.29 -10.88
N GLY A 59 11.28 8.66 -11.78
CA GLY A 59 12.52 9.23 -12.32
C GLY A 59 12.31 10.28 -13.42
N GLU A 60 11.07 10.54 -13.82
CA GLU A 60 10.69 11.55 -14.83
C GLU A 60 9.98 12.78 -14.20
N GLN A 61 10.05 12.95 -12.89
CA GLN A 61 9.60 14.18 -12.23
C GLN A 61 10.81 14.92 -11.64
N GLU A 62 11.21 15.97 -12.36
CA GLU A 62 12.28 16.94 -12.10
C GLU A 62 12.19 17.64 -10.74
#